data_AF-A0AAV5FF29-F1
#
_entry.id   AF-A0AAV5FF29-F1
#
_cell.length_a   1.000
_cell.length_b   1.000
_cell.length_c   1.000
_cell.angle_alpha   90.00
_cell.angle_beta   90.00
_cell.angle_gamma   90.00
#
_symmetry.space_group_name_H-M   'P 1'
#
loop_
_entity.id
_entity.type
_entity.pdbx_description
1 polymer ?
#
loop_
_entity_poly.entity_id
_entity_poly.type
_entity_poly.pdbx_seq_one_letter_code
_entity_poly.pdbx_strand_id
1 'polypeptide(L)'
;MRRRASRWCAWRDSCGRTRRPRTPGKGVFRMPEGWMAAVSELGGVINAIKAVEMFQRLAVKKGAVVRDKTEVVDVTKQGDDGLIIVKASNGEEFHGAKCVVTVGAWTSKLVKSLTGTDLPVQPLHTLLCYWKAKKPGDELTA
;
A
#
# COMPACT_ATOMS: atom_id res chain seq x y z
N MET A 1 -16.20 -17.81 -41.55
CA MET A 1 -15.44 -17.13 -40.46
C MET A 1 -16.43 -16.48 -39.48
N ARG A 2 -16.73 -17.13 -38.35
CA ARG A 2 -17.59 -16.59 -37.28
C ARG A 2 -16.69 -16.27 -36.08
N ARG A 3 -16.57 -14.99 -35.72
CA ARG A 3 -15.89 -14.56 -34.48
C ARG A 3 -16.82 -14.85 -33.30
N ARG A 4 -16.38 -15.71 -32.37
CA ARG A 4 -17.05 -15.94 -31.08
C ARG A 4 -16.95 -14.67 -30.23
N ALA A 5 -18.07 -13.98 -30.09
CA ALA A 5 -18.32 -13.08 -28.98
C ALA A 5 -18.66 -13.93 -27.75
N SER A 6 -17.69 -14.18 -26.88
CA SER A 6 -17.94 -14.98 -25.66
C SER A 6 -16.94 -14.64 -24.57
N ARG A 7 -17.09 -13.47 -23.93
CA ARG A 7 -16.65 -13.24 -22.54
C ARG A 7 -17.13 -11.93 -21.88
N TRP A 8 -18.32 -11.41 -22.21
CA TRP A 8 -18.83 -10.17 -21.61
C TRP A 8 -20.17 -10.32 -20.85
N CYS A 9 -20.81 -11.49 -20.89
CA CYS A 9 -22.12 -11.68 -20.25
C CYS A 9 -22.07 -11.97 -18.74
N ALA A 10 -20.94 -12.43 -18.19
CA ALA A 10 -20.90 -12.91 -16.81
C ALA A 10 -21.02 -11.83 -15.71
N TRP A 11 -20.92 -10.54 -16.07
CA TRP A 11 -21.08 -9.44 -15.11
C TRP A 11 -22.49 -8.82 -15.08
N ARG A 12 -23.35 -9.18 -16.05
CA ARG A 12 -24.72 -8.64 -16.13
C ARG A 12 -25.69 -9.41 -15.25
N ASP A 13 -25.41 -10.69 -15.01
CA ASP A 13 -26.34 -11.62 -14.34
C ASP A 13 -26.14 -11.71 -12.82
N SER A 14 -25.07 -11.12 -12.26
CA SER A 14 -24.94 -10.93 -10.80
C SER A 14 -25.80 -9.78 -10.28
N CYS A 15 -26.35 -8.95 -11.18
CA CYS A 15 -27.37 -7.95 -10.89
C CYS A 15 -28.76 -8.61 -10.78
N GLY A 16 -28.82 -9.75 -10.10
CA GLY A 16 -30.07 -10.35 -9.65
C GLY A 16 -30.83 -9.35 -8.80
N ARG A 17 -32.16 -9.46 -8.83
CA ARG A 17 -33.13 -8.64 -8.11
C ARG A 17 -33.02 -8.86 -6.59
N THR A 18 -31.87 -8.55 -6.02
CA THR A 18 -31.55 -8.58 -4.60
C THR A 18 -31.78 -7.20 -4.02
N ARG A 19 -32.21 -7.15 -2.75
CA ARG A 19 -32.56 -5.95 -1.98
C ARG A 19 -31.72 -4.75 -2.44
N ARG A 20 -32.37 -3.64 -2.82
CA ARG A 20 -31.68 -2.38 -3.15
C ARG A 20 -30.53 -2.18 -2.16
N PRO A 21 -29.25 -2.26 -2.59
CA PRO A 21 -28.15 -2.05 -1.67
C PRO A 21 -28.40 -0.72 -0.98
N ARG A 22 -28.35 -0.70 0.36
CA ARG A 22 -28.24 0.57 1.07
C ARG A 22 -26.89 1.12 0.65
N THR A 23 -26.85 1.90 -0.43
CA THR A 23 -25.67 2.66 -0.78
C THR A 23 -25.48 3.68 0.35
N PRO A 24 -24.40 3.58 1.14
CA PRO A 24 -24.03 4.66 2.03
C PRO A 24 -23.83 5.88 1.14
N GLY A 25 -24.65 6.92 1.32
CA GLY A 25 -24.63 8.09 0.44
C GLY A 25 -25.63 8.08 -0.72
N LYS A 26 -26.80 7.44 -0.59
CA LYS A 26 -27.97 7.85 -1.40
C LYS A 26 -28.14 9.37 -1.28
N GLY A 27 -27.91 10.08 -2.38
CA GLY A 27 -27.95 11.55 -2.45
C GLY A 27 -26.59 12.26 -2.32
N VAL A 28 -25.50 11.55 -2.00
CA VAL A 28 -24.14 12.11 -1.87
C VAL A 28 -23.34 12.00 -3.18
N PHE A 29 -23.51 10.89 -3.91
CA PHE A 29 -22.86 10.68 -5.20
C PHE A 29 -23.91 10.61 -6.31
N ARG A 30 -23.74 11.42 -7.37
CA ARG A 30 -24.49 11.30 -8.64
C ARG A 30 -23.63 10.53 -9.63
N MET A 31 -24.13 9.38 -10.09
CA MET A 31 -23.43 8.55 -11.06
C MET A 31 -23.94 8.87 -12.48
N PRO A 32 -23.07 9.15 -13.46
CA PRO A 32 -23.50 9.42 -14.82
C PRO A 32 -24.16 8.19 -15.48
N GLU A 33 -24.92 8.43 -16.54
CA GLU A 33 -25.52 7.35 -17.33
C GLU A 33 -24.45 6.45 -17.94
N GLY A 34 -24.71 5.14 -18.00
CA GLY A 34 -23.78 4.14 -18.54
C GLY A 34 -22.65 3.71 -17.60
N TRP A 35 -22.54 4.32 -16.41
CA TRP A 35 -21.57 3.91 -15.39
C TRP A 35 -22.09 2.76 -14.52
N MET A 36 -21.17 1.96 -13.98
CA MET A 36 -21.46 0.90 -13.02
C MET A 36 -20.61 1.10 -11.77
N ALA A 37 -21.19 0.81 -10.61
CA ALA A 37 -20.48 0.84 -9.32
C ALA A 37 -20.39 -0.57 -8.74
N ALA A 38 -19.24 -0.91 -8.19
CA ALA A 38 -19.04 -2.10 -7.38
C ALA A 38 -18.92 -1.68 -5.90
N VAL A 39 -19.64 -2.36 -5.02
CA VAL A 39 -19.61 -2.08 -3.57
C VAL A 39 -19.15 -3.33 -2.85
N SER A 40 -18.24 -3.16 -1.91
CA SER A 40 -17.81 -4.22 -0.98
C SER A 40 -18.15 -3.80 0.44
N GLU A 41 -18.95 -4.61 1.13
CA GLU A 41 -19.31 -4.39 2.54
C GLU A 41 -18.14 -4.72 3.50
N LEU A 42 -17.11 -5.42 3.01
CA LEU A 42 -15.93 -5.79 3.77
C LEU A 42 -14.80 -4.75 3.67
N GLY A 43 -14.92 -3.78 2.77
CA GLY A 43 -13.94 -2.70 2.61
C GLY A 43 -14.04 -1.66 3.72
N GLY A 44 -12.99 -0.87 3.92
CA GLY A 44 -12.97 0.17 4.94
C GLY A 44 -11.76 1.10 4.86
N VAL A 45 -11.65 1.97 5.87
CA VAL A 45 -10.55 2.93 6.02
C VAL A 45 -9.79 2.60 7.29
N ILE A 46 -8.47 2.53 7.21
CA ILE A 46 -7.57 2.37 8.35
C ILE A 46 -6.67 3.59 8.50
N ASN A 47 -6.43 4.03 9.73
CA ASN A 47 -5.40 5.02 10.00
C ASN A 47 -4.03 4.34 9.93
N ALA A 48 -3.30 4.57 8.83
CA ALA A 48 -2.02 3.92 8.57
C ALA A 48 -0.99 4.16 9.68
N ILE A 49 -0.95 5.37 10.24
CA ILE A 49 0.00 5.73 11.31
C ILE A 49 -0.26 4.88 12.56
N LYS A 50 -1.52 4.81 13.01
CA LYS A 50 -1.90 3.98 14.17
C LYS A 50 -1.67 2.49 13.93
N ALA A 51 -1.88 2.02 12.70
CA ALA A 51 -1.64 0.62 12.34
C ALA A 51 -0.14 0.26 12.45
N VAL A 52 0.74 1.10 11.89
CA VAL A 52 2.20 0.90 11.98
C VAL A 52 2.68 0.96 13.42
N GLU A 53 2.22 1.95 14.18
CA GLU A 53 2.56 2.09 15.60
C GLU A 53 2.17 0.86 16.43
N MET A 54 0.99 0.29 16.15
CA MET A 54 0.52 -0.94 16.80
C MET A 54 1.44 -2.13 16.51
N PHE A 55 1.87 -2.31 15.25
CA PHE A 55 2.81 -3.38 14.89
C PHE A 55 4.18 -3.20 15.53
N GLN A 56 4.72 -1.98 15.53
CA GLN A 56 6.00 -1.68 16.17
C GLN A 56 5.96 -1.99 17.67
N ARG A 57 4.91 -1.55 18.37
CA ARG A 57 4.72 -1.82 19.81
C ARG A 57 4.61 -3.32 20.09
N LEU A 58 3.88 -4.06 19.27
CA LEU A 58 3.75 -5.51 19.44
C LEU A 58 5.08 -6.23 19.19
N ALA A 59 5.84 -5.81 18.18
CA ALA A 59 7.16 -6.37 17.88
C ALA A 59 8.13 -6.14 19.05
N VAL A 60 8.18 -4.92 19.60
CA VAL A 60 9.00 -4.60 20.78
C VAL A 60 8.58 -5.42 21.99
N LYS A 61 7.27 -5.57 22.24
CA LYS A 61 6.76 -6.44 23.31
C LYS A 61 7.17 -7.90 23.14
N LYS A 62 7.46 -8.34 21.91
CA LYS A 62 7.95 -9.69 21.58
C LYS A 62 9.48 -9.79 21.50
N GLY A 63 10.20 -8.73 21.87
CA GLY A 63 11.67 -8.72 21.95
C GLY A 63 12.38 -8.15 20.72
N ALA A 64 11.66 -7.60 19.74
CA ALA A 64 12.30 -6.87 18.65
C ALA A 64 12.90 -5.55 19.16
N VAL A 65 14.01 -5.14 18.57
CA VAL A 65 14.61 -3.83 18.82
C VAL A 65 14.34 -2.94 17.60
N VAL A 66 13.70 -1.80 17.83
CA VAL A 66 13.45 -0.80 16.78
C VAL A 66 14.45 0.35 16.97
N ARG A 67 15.11 0.73 15.88
CA ARG A 67 16.10 1.83 15.84
C ARG A 67 15.63 2.86 14.81
N ASP A 68 15.07 3.95 15.31
CA ASP A 68 14.69 5.09 14.47
C ASP A 68 15.90 5.99 14.22
N LYS A 69 15.86 6.75 13.11
CA LYS A 69 16.95 7.66 12.69
C LYS A 69 18.31 6.96 12.45
N THR A 70 18.29 5.66 12.22
CA THR A 70 19.45 4.85 11.87
C THR A 70 19.38 4.55 10.37
N GLU A 71 19.92 5.45 9.54
CA GLU A 71 19.96 5.25 8.09
C GLU A 71 20.99 4.16 7.76
N VAL A 72 20.55 3.12 7.07
CA VAL A 72 21.44 2.08 6.54
C VAL A 72 22.09 2.58 5.26
N VAL A 73 23.43 2.57 5.23
CA VAL A 73 24.23 3.04 4.10
C VAL A 73 24.87 1.90 3.30
N ASP A 74 25.06 0.74 3.93
CA ASP A 74 25.67 -0.43 3.29
C ASP A 74 25.18 -1.74 3.91
N VAL A 75 25.12 -2.79 3.09
CA VAL A 75 24.81 -4.17 3.53
C VAL A 75 25.73 -5.13 2.79
N THR A 76 26.60 -5.81 3.50
CA THR A 76 27.58 -6.72 2.91
C THR A 76 27.46 -8.12 3.49
N LYS A 77 27.82 -9.12 2.68
CA LYS A 77 27.97 -10.49 3.13
C LYS A 77 29.46 -10.75 3.36
N GLN A 78 29.83 -11.16 4.56
CA GLN A 78 31.22 -11.43 4.93
C GLN A 78 31.47 -12.95 5.02
N GLY A 79 32.64 -13.38 4.55
CA GLY A 79 33.12 -14.75 4.68
C GLY A 79 32.33 -15.82 3.92
N ASP A 80 32.80 -17.06 4.03
CA ASP A 80 32.13 -18.25 3.48
C ASP A 80 30.93 -18.70 4.34
N ASP A 81 30.91 -18.29 5.61
CA ASP A 81 29.83 -18.49 6.58
C ASP A 81 28.58 -17.65 6.27
N GLY A 82 28.76 -16.56 5.52
CA GLY A 82 27.69 -15.79 4.93
C GLY A 82 26.93 -14.90 5.91
N LEU A 83 27.63 -14.45 6.96
CA LEU A 83 27.14 -13.45 7.89
C LEU A 83 26.83 -12.14 7.14
N ILE A 84 25.70 -11.50 7.47
CA ILE A 84 25.31 -10.21 6.90
C ILE A 84 25.67 -9.11 7.88
N ILE A 85 26.40 -8.11 7.37
CA ILE A 85 26.80 -6.90 8.09
C ILE A 85 26.02 -5.73 7.51
N VAL A 86 25.31 -5.00 8.36
CA VAL A 86 24.55 -3.81 8.02
C VAL A 86 25.24 -2.61 8.66
N LYS A 87 25.67 -1.65 7.86
CA LYS A 87 26.34 -0.43 8.34
C LYS A 87 25.38 0.75 8.32
N ALA A 88 25.31 1.48 9.42
CA ALA A 88 24.54 2.69 9.55
C ALA A 88 25.40 3.95 9.33
N SER A 89 24.76 5.05 8.93
CA SER A 89 25.44 6.33 8.66
C SER A 89 26.12 6.93 9.88
N ASN A 90 25.71 6.53 11.08
CA ASN A 90 26.30 6.95 12.36
C ASN A 90 27.50 6.09 12.79
N GLY A 91 27.93 5.12 11.97
CA GLY A 91 29.04 4.22 12.26
C GLY A 91 28.67 2.96 13.05
N GLU A 92 27.39 2.77 13.44
CA GLU A 92 26.95 1.51 14.04
C GLU A 92 26.94 0.37 13.01
N GLU A 93 27.31 -0.83 13.45
CA GLU A 93 27.25 -2.06 12.64
C GLU A 93 26.33 -3.09 13.31
N PHE A 94 25.49 -3.73 12.49
CA PHE A 94 24.56 -4.77 12.92
C PHE A 94 24.83 -6.06 12.16
N HIS A 95 24.88 -7.18 12.90
CA HIS A 95 25.29 -8.47 12.36
C HIS A 95 24.12 -9.45 12.44
N GLY A 96 23.89 -10.21 11.38
CA GLY A 96 22.81 -11.18 11.36
C GLY A 96 22.95 -12.25 10.29
N ALA A 97 22.34 -13.40 10.51
CA ALA A 97 22.33 -14.48 9.51
C ALA A 97 21.45 -14.16 8.29
N LYS A 98 20.46 -13.27 8.46
CA LYS A 98 19.49 -12.88 7.43
C LYS A 98 19.18 -11.39 7.53
N CYS A 99 18.99 -10.76 6.39
CA CYS A 99 18.56 -9.37 6.27
C CYS A 99 17.35 -9.29 5.35
N VAL A 100 16.28 -8.67 5.81
CA VAL A 100 15.07 -8.42 5.03
C VAL A 100 14.99 -6.94 4.72
N VAL A 101 14.95 -6.59 3.43
CA VAL A 101 14.99 -5.21 2.96
C VAL A 101 13.58 -4.71 2.63
N THR A 102 13.08 -3.74 3.39
CA THR A 102 11.73 -3.16 3.23
C THR A 102 11.76 -1.63 3.15
N VAL A 103 12.59 -1.07 2.26
CA VAL A 103 12.91 0.38 2.20
C VAL A 103 12.03 1.20 1.25
N GLY A 104 10.85 0.70 0.86
CA GLY A 104 9.86 1.48 0.09
C GLY A 104 10.43 2.11 -1.18
N ALA A 105 10.24 3.42 -1.37
CA ALA A 105 10.69 4.15 -2.56
C ALA A 105 12.23 4.15 -2.75
N TRP A 106 13.01 3.87 -1.71
CA TRP A 106 14.47 3.78 -1.78
C TRP A 106 14.97 2.42 -2.28
N THR A 107 14.08 1.46 -2.57
CA THR A 107 14.44 0.09 -2.95
C THR A 107 15.39 0.05 -4.14
N SER A 108 15.15 0.81 -5.21
CA SER A 108 16.02 0.80 -6.39
C SER A 108 17.43 1.30 -6.08
N LYS A 109 17.57 2.29 -5.18
CA LYS A 109 18.88 2.82 -4.77
C LYS A 109 19.67 1.78 -3.97
N LEU A 110 19.04 1.19 -2.96
CA LEU A 110 19.71 0.26 -2.06
C LEU A 110 19.96 -1.09 -2.75
N VAL A 111 18.97 -1.71 -3.40
CA VAL A 111 19.16 -3.02 -4.05
C VAL A 111 20.25 -2.97 -5.12
N LYS A 112 20.34 -1.87 -5.88
CA LYS A 112 21.40 -1.66 -6.85
C LYS A 112 22.78 -1.58 -6.21
N SER A 113 22.93 -0.89 -5.07
CA SER A 113 24.21 -0.85 -4.36
C SER A 113 24.60 -2.22 -3.76
N LEU A 114 23.62 -3.01 -3.32
CA LEU A 114 23.86 -4.31 -2.67
C LEU A 114 24.12 -5.45 -3.66
N THR A 115 23.44 -5.47 -4.79
CA THR A 115 23.39 -6.63 -5.70
C THR A 115 23.92 -6.34 -7.11
N GLY A 116 24.22 -5.07 -7.42
CA GLY A 116 24.51 -4.63 -8.78
C GLY A 116 23.33 -4.70 -9.75
N THR A 117 22.16 -5.17 -9.28
CA THR A 117 20.97 -5.40 -10.10
C THR A 117 19.97 -4.27 -9.90
N ASP A 118 19.37 -3.80 -10.98
CA ASP A 118 18.32 -2.79 -10.93
C ASP A 118 16.94 -3.47 -10.86
N LEU A 119 16.15 -3.10 -9.85
CA LEU A 119 14.78 -3.59 -9.71
C LEU A 119 13.85 -2.54 -10.35
N PRO A 120 12.85 -2.93 -11.18
CA PRO A 120 12.00 -1.98 -11.90
C PRO A 120 10.92 -1.36 -10.99
N VAL A 121 11.34 -0.75 -9.87
CA VAL A 121 10.49 0.00 -8.95
C VAL A 121 10.54 1.48 -9.33
N GLN A 122 9.38 2.03 -9.68
CA GLN A 122 9.22 3.44 -10.01
C GLN A 122 8.34 4.12 -8.94
N PRO A 123 8.89 5.06 -8.13
CA PRO A 123 8.08 5.86 -7.22
C PRO A 123 7.08 6.72 -8.00
N LEU A 124 5.81 6.70 -7.59
CA LEU A 124 4.76 7.56 -8.13
C LEU A 124 4.39 8.64 -7.12
N HIS A 125 4.39 9.90 -7.56
CA HIS A 125 3.87 10.99 -6.77
C HIS A 125 2.34 10.98 -6.80
N THR A 126 1.70 10.80 -5.64
CA THR A 126 0.23 10.81 -5.50
C THR A 126 -0.16 11.83 -4.44
N LEU A 127 -1.13 12.68 -4.76
CA LEU A 127 -1.65 13.69 -3.85
C LEU A 127 -3.01 13.28 -3.30
N LEU A 128 -3.22 13.57 -2.01
CA LEU A 128 -4.50 13.42 -1.33
C LEU A 128 -4.94 14.81 -0.87
N CYS A 129 -6.14 15.23 -1.28
CA CYS A 129 -6.71 16.50 -0.89
C CYS A 129 -7.81 16.28 0.16
N TYR A 130 -7.81 17.12 1.19
CA TYR A 130 -8.88 17.15 2.18
C TYR A 130 -9.67 18.44 2.02
N TRP A 131 -10.98 18.33 1.99
CA TRP A 131 -11.88 19.48 1.93
C TRP A 131 -12.93 19.38 3.02
N LYS A 132 -13.45 20.54 3.43
CA LYS A 132 -14.55 20.61 4.37
C LYS A 132 -15.79 19.98 3.74
N ALA A 133 -16.39 19.01 4.42
CA ALA A 133 -17.67 18.47 4.00
C ALA A 133 -18.74 19.58 4.04
N LYS A 134 -19.53 19.69 2.97
CA LYS A 134 -20.70 20.57 2.93
C LYS A 134 -21.78 20.06 3.88
N LYS A 135 -22.62 20.96 4.39
CA LYS A 135 -23.78 20.54 5.19
C LYS A 135 -24.86 20.00 4.26
N PRO A 136 -25.72 19.07 4.73
CA PRO A 136 -26.92 18.71 3.98
C PRO A 136 -27.77 19.97 3.74
N GLY A 137 -28.00 20.32 2.46
CA GLY A 137 -28.77 21.51 2.07
C GLY A 137 -27.97 22.62 1.36
N ASP A 138 -26.63 22.56 1.38
CA ASP A 138 -25.80 23.50 0.62
C ASP A 138 -25.81 23.10 -0.87
N GLU A 139 -26.67 23.74 -1.66
CA GLU A 139 -26.82 23.45 -3.09
C GLU A 139 -25.53 23.74 -3.89
N LEU A 140 -25.31 22.97 -4.96
CA LEU A 140 -24.21 23.17 -5.89
C LEU A 140 -24.68 24.16 -6.97
N THR A 141 -24.54 25.46 -6.73
CA THR A 141 -24.46 26.40 -7.86
C THR A 141 -23.11 26.18 -8.52
N ALA A 142 -23.14 25.54 -9.69
CA ALA A 142 -22.01 25.51 -10.62
C ALA A 142 -21.80 26.90 -11.24
#